data_AF-A0A383D0I1-F1
#
_entry.id   AF-A0A383D0I1-F1
#
_cell.length_a   1.000
_cell.length_b   1.000
_cell.length_c   1.000
_cell.angle_alpha   90.00
_cell.angle_beta   90.00
_cell.angle_gamma   90.00
#
_symmetry.space_group_name_H-M   'P 1'
#
loop_
_entity.id
_entity.type
_entity.pdbx_description
1 polymer ?
#
loop_
_entity_poly.entity_id
_entity_poly.type
_entity_poly.pdbx_seq_one_letter_code
_entity_poly.pdbx_strand_id
1 'polypeptide(L)' 'MNSEDLDDTAWGDYVFMRTNQKGVYYERWRHSHGCGRWFNAARSSTTHEILAIYRVGDAKPELPE' A
#
# COMPACT_ATOMS: atom_id res chain seq x y z
N MET A 1 5.86 18.41 3.41
CA MET A 1 7.18 18.08 3.97
C MET A 1 8.07 17.80 2.79
N ASN A 2 9.16 18.57 2.64
CA ASN A 2 10.09 18.38 1.55
C ASN A 2 11.22 17.44 2.01
N SER A 3 11.87 16.77 1.06
CA SER A 3 12.98 15.84 1.38
C SER A 3 14.16 16.53 2.05
N GLU A 4 14.39 17.81 1.77
CA GLU A 4 15.48 18.62 2.34
C GLU A 4 15.28 18.94 3.83
N ASP A 5 14.05 18.77 4.34
CA ASP A 5 13.69 19.02 5.74
C ASP A 5 13.89 17.79 6.65
N LEU A 6 14.29 16.64 6.09
CA LEU A 6 14.44 15.37 6.80
C LEU A 6 15.90 15.13 7.21
N ASP A 7 16.11 14.58 8.40
CA ASP A 7 17.41 13.97 8.74
C ASP A 7 17.61 12.65 7.97
N ASP A 8 18.87 12.18 7.90
CA ASP A 8 19.23 10.97 7.17
C ASP A 8 18.48 9.72 7.65
N THR A 9 18.10 9.65 8.93
CA THR A 9 17.39 8.50 9.49
C THR A 9 15.96 8.47 8.96
N ALA A 10 15.25 9.59 9.09
CA ALA A 10 13.88 9.73 8.64
C ALA A 10 13.79 9.63 7.10
N TRP A 11 14.79 10.14 6.39
CA TRP A 11 14.89 9.94 4.95
C TRP A 11 15.16 8.48 4.59
N GLY A 12 16.07 7.81 5.30
CA GLY A 12 16.35 6.38 5.13
C GLY A 12 15.11 5.51 5.33
N ASP A 13 14.31 5.80 6.36
CA ASP A 13 13.04 5.12 6.60
C ASP A 13 12.05 5.32 5.44
N TYR A 14 11.94 6.53 4.92
CA TYR A 14 11.09 6.82 3.77
C TYR A 14 11.56 6.09 2.49
N VAL A 15 12.86 6.01 2.22
CA VAL A 15 13.37 5.39 0.99
C VAL A 15 13.33 3.86 1.08
N PHE A 16 13.78 3.29 2.20
CA PHE A 16 14.08 1.86 2.29
C PHE A 16 13.07 1.05 3.10
N MET A 17 12.42 1.64 4.10
CA MET A 17 11.57 0.89 5.02
C MET A 17 10.11 0.82 4.55
N ARG A 18 9.53 -0.40 4.55
CA ARG A 18 8.12 -0.64 4.26
C ARG A 18 7.56 -1.66 5.24
N THR A 19 6.30 -1.50 5.61
CA THR A 19 5.59 -2.50 6.42
C THR A 19 5.49 -3.83 5.64
N ASN A 20 5.73 -4.95 6.31
CA ASN A 20 5.57 -6.29 5.74
C ASN A 20 4.68 -7.13 6.67
N GLN A 21 3.39 -6.80 6.70
CA GLN A 21 2.45 -7.42 7.62
C GLN A 21 2.06 -8.83 7.15
N LYS A 22 2.19 -9.81 8.04
CA LYS A 22 1.57 -11.12 7.88
C LYS A 22 0.07 -11.01 8.15
N GLY A 23 -0.76 -11.56 7.26
CA GLY A 23 -2.21 -11.44 7.32
C GLY A 23 -2.71 -10.37 6.36
N VAL A 24 -3.76 -9.63 6.73
CA VAL A 24 -4.29 -8.55 5.87
C VAL A 24 -3.22 -7.49 5.64
N TYR A 25 -2.96 -7.16 4.37
CA TYR A 25 -2.07 -6.10 3.97
C TYR A 25 -2.74 -5.17 2.96
N TYR A 26 -2.56 -3.86 3.15
CA TYR A 26 -3.08 -2.82 2.26
C TYR A 26 -1.98 -2.41 1.28
N GLU A 27 -2.07 -2.90 0.05
CA GLU A 27 -1.03 -2.81 -0.97
C GLU A 27 -1.49 -2.06 -2.22
N ARG A 28 -0.52 -1.63 -3.04
CA ARG A 28 -0.74 -0.84 -4.26
C ARG A 28 -0.48 -1.68 -5.50
N TRP A 29 -1.39 -1.60 -6.45
CA TRP A 29 -1.36 -2.37 -7.69
C TRP A 29 -1.50 -1.43 -8.87
N ARG A 30 -0.87 -1.79 -10.00
CA ARG A 30 -1.00 -1.07 -11.27
C ARG A 30 -1.51 -2.03 -12.33
N HIS A 31 -2.55 -1.62 -13.05
CA HIS A 31 -3.05 -2.40 -14.18
C HIS A 31 -2.18 -2.18 -15.43
N SER A 32 -0.93 -2.65 -15.38
CA SER A 32 0.11 -2.38 -16.38
C SER A 32 -0.25 -2.84 -17.79
N HIS A 33 -0.94 -3.98 -17.92
CA HIS A 33 -1.38 -4.55 -19.20
C HIS A 33 -2.78 -4.09 -19.63
N GLY A 34 -3.32 -3.05 -18.99
CA GLY A 34 -4.63 -2.50 -19.32
C GLY A 34 -4.63 -0.98 -19.21
N CYS A 35 -5.45 -0.43 -18.32
CA CYS A 35 -5.65 1.01 -18.22
C CYS A 35 -4.45 1.80 -17.66
N GLY A 36 -3.39 1.13 -17.20
CA GLY A 36 -2.18 1.75 -16.66
C GLY A 36 -2.36 2.46 -15.32
N ARG A 37 -3.58 2.47 -14.76
CA ARG A 37 -3.95 3.17 -13.52
C ARG A 37 -3.49 2.38 -12.29
N TRP A 38 -3.20 3.13 -11.24
CA TRP A 38 -2.96 2.60 -9.90
C TRP A 38 -4.27 2.47 -9.13
N PHE A 39 -4.34 1.47 -8.26
CA PHE A 39 -5.39 1.25 -7.27
C PHE A 39 -4.81 0.56 -6.03
N ASN A 40 -5.58 0.50 -4.95
CA ASN A 40 -5.19 -0.18 -3.74
C ASN A 40 -6.02 -1.45 -3.54
N ALA A 41 -5.43 -2.44 -2.87
CA ALA A 41 -6.09 -3.69 -2.49
C ALA A 41 -5.81 -4.02 -1.03
N ALA A 42 -6.83 -4.48 -0.30
CA ALA A 42 -6.65 -5.20 0.95
C ALA A 42 -6.61 -6.69 0.64
N ARG A 43 -5.47 -7.34 0.87
CA ARG A 43 -5.26 -8.76 0.56
C ARG A 43 -4.65 -9.48 1.75
N SER A 44 -5.10 -10.70 2.03
CA SER A 44 -4.38 -11.58 2.95
C SER A 44 -3.05 -12.03 2.33
N SER A 45 -1.92 -11.64 2.92
CA SER A 45 -0.59 -12.12 2.51
C SER A 45 -0.36 -13.59 2.82
N THR A 46 -1.25 -14.23 3.60
CA THR A 46 -1.17 -15.66 3.94
C THR A 46 -1.99 -16.53 2.99
N THR A 47 -3.21 -16.12 2.65
CA THR A 47 -4.15 -16.92 1.83
C THR A 47 -4.30 -16.40 0.40
N HIS A 48 -3.81 -15.20 0.13
CA HIS A 48 -3.96 -14.45 -1.13
C HIS A 48 -5.40 -14.02 -1.46
N GLU A 49 -6.33 -14.17 -0.51
CA GLU A 49 -7.69 -13.66 -0.64
C GLU A 49 -7.71 -12.13 -0.72
N ILE A 50 -8.44 -11.60 -1.70
CA ILE A 50 -8.68 -10.16 -1.88
C ILE A 50 -9.96 -9.81 -1.13
N LEU A 51 -9.84 -8.97 -0.11
CA LEU A 51 -10.94 -8.58 0.78
C LEU A 51 -11.59 -7.27 0.34
N ALA A 52 -10.81 -6.35 -0.27
CA ALA A 52 -11.34 -5.10 -0.79
C ALA A 52 -10.45 -4.50 -1.90
N ILE A 53 -11.07 -3.73 -2.80
CA ILE A 53 -10.42 -2.89 -3.82
C ILE A 53 -10.94 -1.46 -3.68
N TYR A 54 -10.03 -0.48 -3.69
CA TYR A 54 -10.38 0.93 -3.51
C TYR A 54 -9.44 1.87 -4.28
N ARG A 55 -9.85 3.12 -4.49
CA ARG A 55 -9.10 4.06 -5.33
C ARG A 55 -7.87 4.58 -4.60
N VAL A 56 -6.92 5.09 -5.37
CA VAL A 56 -5.79 5.86 -4.81
C VAL A 56 -6.33 7.15 -4.21
N GLY A 57 -5.94 7.45 -2.96
CA GLY A 57 -6.38 8.64 -2.23
C GLY A 57 -7.58 8.39 -1.31
N ASP A 58 -8.36 7.34 -1.56
CA ASP A 58 -9.46 6.94 -0.65
C ASP A 58 -8.88 6.37 0.66
N ALA A 59 -9.65 6.52 1.74
CA ALA A 59 -9.33 5.90 3.01
C ALA A 59 -9.30 4.37 2.90
N LYS A 60 -8.53 3.73 3.79
CA LYS A 60 -8.54 2.26 3.90
C LYS A 60 -9.96 1.81 4.33
N PRO A 61 -10.59 0.88 3.60
CA PRO A 61 -11.92 0.40 3.97
C PRO A 61 -11.86 -0.46 5.23
N GLU A 62 -12.96 -0.47 5.99
CA GLU A 62 -13.20 -1.51 6.99
C GLU A 62 -13.46 -2.84 6.26
N LEU A 63 -12.92 -3.94 6.82
CA LEU A 63 -13.03 -5.25 6.21
C LEU A 63 -14.15 -6.05 6.87
N PRO A 64 -14.85 -6.90 6.12
CA PRO A 64 -15.78 -7.86 6.71
C PRO A 64 -15.02 -8.82 7.64
N GLU A 65 -15.68 -9.23 8.74
CA GLU A 65 -15.18 -10.25 9.66
C GLU A 65 -14.92 -11.61 8.97
#